data_AF-A0A978U8U9-F1
#
_entry.id   AF-A0A978U8U9-F1
#
_cell.length_a   1.000
_cell.length_b   1.000
_cell.length_c   1.000
_cell.angle_alpha   90.00
_cell.angle_beta   90.00
_cell.angle_gamma   90.00
#
_symmetry.space_group_name_H-M   'P 1'
#
loop_
_entity.id
_entity.type
_entity.pdbx_description
1 polymer ?
#
loop_
_entity_poly.entity_id
_entity_poly.type
_entity_poly.pdbx_seq_one_letter_code
_entity_poly.pdbx_strand_id
1 'polypeptide(L)'
;MTLRAAVCENINLYMEKNEEEFRCYLKEFVSAVWILLGNMVSQASSNRDQLAITAIKFLTTVSTSVHHALFEGEGVIQQICQSIVIPNVRLRDDDEELFEMNYVEFIRRDMEGSDLDTRRRIACELLKGIATNYKNRVANLVSIHIHSLANPVANWKDKDCAIYLVDVQNFFGSVIVPELQSPDVNGFPMLKAGALKFFTMFRNHIPKQAALQLFPDLIRFLGAESNVVHSYAAICIEKLLLVKDEGGRARFNADDVSPFFISLRDNLFIAMKFPESEENQYVMKCIMRVLGVADVNGEIAGRCIDRLKSILSEPFPSLEMILVNDVTEFFPYAFQLLAQLVELNRPPFSPSYMRIFKILLSPDSWNRASNVPAFVRLLQAFLQKAPHELNQDGRIGHVLEIFEKLVSLPGSLEQGFYVLNTVIENLEYSVLERYICHIWEVLFKQLQHWQTVQSRKTVKLVKHLLILMSLFIIKHGSNNLVDTIHPNLFKSVLENALDATAVEHWGKMLDGIVTLLSEAERDRIEDEREMPDIDENVGYTTTFVRLYNAGKKEEDPLKDVKDPKEFLVVALARLSAIYPGRFPQIIWQYLNSDNQAALLHFCSTYNCQIL
;
A
#
# COMPACT_ATOMS: atom_id res chain seq x y z
N MET A 1 -28.48 -15.33 17.77
CA MET A 1 -29.18 -15.67 16.52
C MET A 1 -30.56 -16.25 16.85
N THR A 2 -31.65 -15.71 16.32
CA THR A 2 -33.00 -16.24 16.60
C THR A 2 -33.30 -17.47 15.74
N LEU A 3 -34.12 -18.41 16.23
CA LEU A 3 -34.56 -19.60 15.46
C LEU A 3 -35.08 -19.25 14.07
N ARG A 4 -35.91 -18.19 13.96
CA ARG A 4 -36.46 -17.74 12.67
C ARG A 4 -35.38 -17.28 11.68
N ALA A 5 -34.28 -16.70 12.17
CA ALA A 5 -33.19 -16.22 11.32
C ALA A 5 -32.40 -17.40 10.74
N ALA A 6 -32.13 -18.42 11.58
CA ALA A 6 -31.51 -19.66 11.13
C ALA A 6 -32.40 -20.42 10.12
N VAL A 7 -33.73 -20.40 10.30
CA VAL A 7 -34.66 -20.96 9.30
C VAL A 7 -34.55 -20.21 7.97
N CYS A 8 -34.50 -18.88 7.98
CA CYS A 8 -34.34 -18.07 6.75
C CYS A 8 -33.01 -18.35 6.03
N GLU A 9 -31.91 -18.55 6.77
CA GLU A 9 -30.62 -18.93 6.17
C GLU A 9 -30.67 -20.32 5.54
N ASN A 10 -31.29 -21.30 6.22
CA ASN A 10 -31.42 -22.65 5.67
C ASN A 10 -32.25 -22.66 4.39
N ILE A 11 -33.43 -22.01 4.37
CA ILE A 11 -34.24 -21.96 3.13
C ILE A 11 -33.51 -21.25 1.99
N ASN A 12 -32.64 -20.26 2.29
CA ASN A 12 -31.79 -19.64 1.28
C ASN A 12 -30.74 -20.63 0.75
N LEU A 13 -30.10 -21.42 1.61
CA LEU A 13 -29.16 -22.47 1.21
C LEU A 13 -29.83 -23.56 0.35
N TYR A 14 -31.06 -23.96 0.69
CA TYR A 14 -31.84 -24.89 -0.13
C TYR A 14 -32.13 -24.30 -1.51
N MET A 15 -32.51 -23.03 -1.58
CA MET A 15 -32.73 -22.34 -2.86
C MET A 15 -31.44 -22.24 -3.70
N GLU A 16 -30.27 -22.01 -3.08
CA GLU A 16 -29.00 -21.89 -3.80
C GLU A 16 -28.40 -23.24 -4.23
N LYS A 17 -28.55 -24.30 -3.43
CA LYS A 17 -27.87 -25.58 -3.65
C LYS A 17 -28.75 -26.72 -4.13
N ASN A 18 -30.02 -26.73 -3.72
CA ASN A 18 -30.97 -27.85 -3.91
C ASN A 18 -32.30 -27.33 -4.48
N GLU A 19 -32.23 -26.47 -5.50
CA GLU A 19 -33.39 -25.75 -6.05
C GLU A 19 -34.46 -26.72 -6.57
N GLU A 20 -34.06 -27.77 -7.28
CA GLU A 20 -34.96 -28.72 -7.92
C GLU A 20 -35.88 -29.41 -6.89
N GLU A 21 -35.33 -29.87 -5.77
CA GLU A 21 -36.08 -30.51 -4.70
C GLU A 21 -36.89 -29.51 -3.87
N PHE A 22 -36.42 -28.27 -3.74
CA PHE A 22 -37.07 -27.24 -2.93
C PHE A 22 -38.24 -26.55 -3.63
N ARG A 23 -38.26 -26.58 -4.97
CA ARG A 23 -39.22 -25.85 -5.83
C ARG A 23 -40.69 -26.03 -5.42
N CYS A 24 -41.10 -27.22 -5.00
CA CYS A 24 -42.50 -27.49 -4.64
C CYS A 24 -42.96 -26.75 -3.37
N TYR A 25 -42.04 -26.37 -2.48
CA TYR A 25 -42.33 -25.63 -1.25
C TYR A 25 -42.08 -24.12 -1.38
N LEU A 26 -41.37 -23.70 -2.43
CA LEU A 26 -40.85 -22.34 -2.58
C LEU A 26 -41.93 -21.25 -2.44
N LYS A 27 -43.09 -21.43 -3.08
CA LYS A 27 -44.17 -20.43 -3.06
C LYS A 27 -44.70 -20.17 -1.65
N GLU A 28 -44.80 -21.21 -0.83
CA GLU A 28 -45.26 -21.11 0.56
C GLU A 28 -44.24 -20.35 1.41
N PHE A 29 -42.95 -20.65 1.25
CA PHE A 29 -41.89 -19.96 1.96
C PHE A 29 -41.75 -18.49 1.55
N VAL A 30 -41.87 -18.16 0.26
CA VAL A 30 -41.85 -16.76 -0.21
C VAL A 30 -42.99 -15.96 0.43
N SER A 31 -44.20 -16.52 0.46
CA SER A 31 -45.36 -15.89 1.11
C SER A 31 -45.14 -15.72 2.63
N ALA A 32 -44.62 -16.75 3.30
CA ALA A 32 -44.36 -16.71 4.74
C ALA A 32 -43.29 -15.65 5.10
N VAL A 33 -42.19 -15.59 4.34
CA VAL A 33 -41.11 -14.62 4.55
C VAL A 33 -41.59 -13.20 4.26
N TRP A 34 -42.46 -13.01 3.27
CA TRP A 34 -43.08 -11.71 3.02
C TRP A 34 -43.91 -11.22 4.20
N ILE A 35 -44.83 -12.05 4.69
CA ILE A 35 -45.70 -11.71 5.83
C ILE A 35 -44.85 -11.42 7.07
N LEU A 36 -43.79 -12.21 7.26
CA LEU A 36 -42.83 -12.03 8.34
C LEU A 36 -42.17 -10.64 8.28
N LEU A 37 -41.70 -10.21 7.10
CA LEU A 37 -41.10 -8.88 6.89
C LEU A 37 -42.09 -7.74 7.08
N GLY A 38 -43.32 -7.87 6.56
CA GLY A 38 -44.38 -6.87 6.72
C GLY A 38 -44.71 -6.61 8.19
N ASN A 39 -44.79 -7.66 9.00
CA ASN A 39 -45.05 -7.55 10.45
C ASN A 39 -43.87 -6.95 11.24
N MET A 40 -42.65 -7.01 10.71
CA MET A 40 -41.47 -6.42 11.36
C MET A 40 -41.39 -4.91 11.20
N VAL A 41 -41.95 -4.36 10.14
CA VAL A 41 -41.94 -2.90 9.90
C VAL A 41 -42.71 -2.15 10.99
N SER A 42 -43.75 -2.78 11.56
CA SER A 42 -44.55 -2.21 12.65
C SER A 42 -43.90 -2.32 14.05
N GLN A 43 -42.78 -3.03 14.18
CA GLN A 43 -42.10 -3.31 15.45
C GLN A 43 -40.59 -3.04 15.33
N ALA A 44 -40.24 -1.76 15.16
CA ALA A 44 -38.85 -1.30 15.03
C ALA A 44 -38.07 -1.53 16.34
N SER A 45 -37.37 -2.65 16.44
CA SER A 45 -36.35 -2.91 17.46
C SER A 45 -35.11 -3.49 16.78
N SER A 46 -33.93 -3.02 17.21
CA SER A 46 -32.60 -3.45 16.74
C SER A 46 -32.35 -4.95 16.92
N ASN A 47 -32.99 -5.58 17.92
CA ASN A 47 -32.89 -7.02 18.23
C ASN A 47 -33.40 -7.98 17.13
N ARG A 48 -33.96 -7.48 16.02
CA ARG A 48 -34.41 -8.30 14.88
C ARG A 48 -33.64 -8.05 13.58
N ASP A 49 -32.49 -7.36 13.64
CA ASP A 49 -31.69 -7.04 12.45
C ASP A 49 -31.30 -8.27 11.63
N GLN A 50 -30.71 -9.28 12.28
CA GLN A 50 -30.31 -10.51 11.60
C GLN A 50 -31.47 -11.21 10.90
N LEU A 51 -32.66 -11.17 11.48
CA LEU A 51 -33.84 -11.82 10.90
C LEU A 51 -34.33 -11.08 9.67
N ALA A 52 -34.36 -9.74 9.69
CA ALA A 52 -34.73 -8.95 8.52
C ALA A 52 -33.70 -9.12 7.39
N ILE A 53 -32.41 -9.12 7.74
CA ILE A 53 -31.29 -9.35 6.81
C ILE A 53 -31.47 -10.70 6.09
N THR A 54 -31.59 -11.80 6.83
CA THR A 54 -31.66 -13.14 6.23
C THR A 54 -32.96 -13.38 5.46
N ALA A 55 -34.07 -12.79 5.90
CA ALA A 55 -35.35 -12.82 5.20
C ALA A 55 -35.32 -12.05 3.86
N ILE A 56 -34.75 -10.83 3.84
CA ILE A 56 -34.64 -10.04 2.61
C ILE A 56 -33.62 -10.68 1.65
N LYS A 57 -32.53 -11.28 2.16
CA LYS A 57 -31.59 -12.09 1.37
C LYS A 57 -32.30 -13.21 0.61
N PHE A 58 -33.13 -14.00 1.31
CA PHE A 58 -33.91 -15.06 0.67
C PHE A 58 -34.78 -14.52 -0.48
N LEU A 59 -35.51 -13.42 -0.27
CA LEU A 59 -36.28 -12.80 -1.36
C LEU A 59 -35.40 -12.31 -2.51
N THR A 60 -34.20 -11.82 -2.21
CA THR A 60 -33.23 -11.36 -3.22
C THR A 60 -32.79 -12.52 -4.10
N THR A 61 -32.39 -13.64 -3.50
CA THR A 61 -32.00 -14.87 -4.19
C THR A 61 -33.11 -15.38 -5.12
N VAL A 62 -34.35 -15.42 -4.63
CA VAL A 62 -35.51 -15.82 -5.45
C VAL A 62 -35.73 -14.85 -6.61
N SER A 63 -35.57 -13.53 -6.37
CA SER A 63 -35.79 -12.51 -7.42
C SER A 63 -34.80 -12.58 -8.58
N THR A 64 -33.59 -13.08 -8.33
CA THR A 64 -32.53 -13.26 -9.34
C THR A 64 -32.55 -14.66 -9.98
N SER A 65 -33.35 -15.58 -9.45
CA SER A 65 -33.45 -16.97 -9.92
C SER A 65 -34.44 -17.14 -11.08
N VAL A 66 -34.53 -18.37 -11.60
CA VAL A 66 -35.56 -18.80 -12.57
C VAL A 66 -36.99 -18.65 -12.03
N HIS A 67 -37.19 -18.56 -10.70
CA HIS A 67 -38.50 -18.37 -10.07
C HIS A 67 -38.90 -16.90 -9.92
N HIS A 68 -38.22 -15.98 -10.60
CA HIS A 68 -38.53 -14.55 -10.55
C HIS A 68 -40.01 -14.24 -10.88
N ALA A 69 -40.70 -15.13 -11.62
CA ALA A 69 -42.13 -15.03 -11.95
C ALA A 69 -43.04 -14.94 -10.70
N LEU A 70 -42.57 -15.40 -9.53
CA LEU A 70 -43.28 -15.22 -8.26
C LEU A 70 -43.50 -13.73 -7.89
N PHE A 71 -42.74 -12.82 -8.51
CA PHE A 71 -42.83 -11.37 -8.32
C PHE A 71 -43.63 -10.65 -9.42
N GLU A 72 -44.11 -11.35 -10.45
CA GLU A 72 -44.74 -10.75 -11.63
C GLU A 72 -46.14 -10.17 -11.37
N GLY A 73 -46.81 -10.68 -10.32
CA GLY A 73 -48.18 -10.31 -9.96
C GLY A 73 -48.43 -8.79 -9.90
N GLU A 74 -49.65 -8.39 -10.27
CA GLU A 74 -50.03 -6.98 -10.28
C GLU A 74 -49.93 -6.37 -8.88
N GLY A 75 -49.24 -5.24 -8.75
CA GLY A 75 -49.03 -4.55 -7.47
C GLY A 75 -48.00 -5.21 -6.52
N VAL A 76 -47.49 -6.41 -6.80
CA VAL A 76 -46.54 -7.13 -5.93
C VAL A 76 -45.25 -6.32 -5.77
N ILE A 77 -44.60 -5.95 -6.87
CA ILE A 77 -43.35 -5.16 -6.83
C ILE A 77 -43.56 -3.82 -6.11
N GLN A 78 -44.72 -3.18 -6.29
CA GLN A 78 -45.06 -1.94 -5.59
C GLN A 78 -45.15 -2.14 -4.08
N GLN A 79 -45.81 -3.21 -3.63
CA GLN A 79 -45.88 -3.55 -2.20
C GLN A 79 -44.51 -3.91 -1.62
N ILE A 80 -43.61 -4.59 -2.36
CA ILE A 80 -42.22 -4.83 -1.90
C ILE A 80 -41.51 -3.50 -1.69
N CYS A 81 -41.62 -2.60 -2.66
CA CYS A 81 -40.97 -1.29 -2.57
C CYS A 81 -41.46 -0.51 -1.35
N GLN A 82 -42.77 -0.45 -1.12
CA GLN A 82 -43.39 0.33 -0.05
C GLN A 82 -43.27 -0.30 1.34
N SER A 83 -43.47 -1.61 1.44
CA SER A 83 -43.59 -2.32 2.73
C SER A 83 -42.29 -2.97 3.17
N ILE A 84 -41.32 -3.17 2.28
CA ILE A 84 -40.06 -3.87 2.60
C ILE A 84 -38.86 -2.96 2.31
N VAL A 85 -38.70 -2.46 1.08
CA VAL A 85 -37.49 -1.74 0.69
C VAL A 85 -37.39 -0.39 1.40
N ILE A 86 -38.35 0.51 1.20
CA ILE A 86 -38.31 1.88 1.75
C ILE A 86 -38.13 1.89 3.28
N PRO A 87 -38.91 1.11 4.07
CA PRO A 87 -38.76 1.11 5.53
C PRO A 87 -37.41 0.57 6.02
N ASN A 88 -36.74 -0.28 5.25
CA ASN A 88 -35.42 -0.82 5.60
C ASN A 88 -34.25 -0.02 5.01
N VAL A 89 -34.52 0.93 4.11
CA VAL A 89 -33.55 1.91 3.58
C VAL A 89 -33.54 3.20 4.39
N ARG A 90 -34.67 3.59 5.00
CA ARG A 90 -34.79 4.81 5.81
C ARG A 90 -33.88 4.77 7.06
N LEU A 91 -33.28 5.93 7.37
CA LEU A 91 -32.52 6.17 8.60
C LEU A 91 -33.36 5.92 9.86
N ARG A 92 -32.74 5.21 10.82
CA ARG A 92 -33.29 4.93 12.15
C ARG A 92 -32.63 5.79 13.21
N ASP A 93 -33.28 5.86 14.36
CA ASP A 93 -32.77 6.62 15.51
C ASP A 93 -31.43 6.02 16.02
N ASP A 94 -31.24 4.69 15.94
CA ASP A 94 -29.95 4.04 16.24
C ASP A 94 -28.81 4.48 15.29
N ASP A 95 -29.14 4.79 14.03
CA ASP A 95 -28.14 5.28 13.06
C ASP A 95 -27.76 6.74 13.36
N GLU A 96 -28.71 7.54 13.85
CA GLU A 96 -28.50 8.91 14.32
C GLU A 96 -27.62 8.92 15.57
N GLU A 97 -27.92 8.06 16.54
CA GLU A 97 -27.09 7.90 17.74
C GLU A 97 -25.67 7.48 17.38
N LEU A 98 -25.48 6.52 16.47
CA LEU A 98 -24.14 6.11 16.05
C LEU A 98 -23.39 7.23 15.30
N PHE A 99 -24.09 8.00 14.48
CA PHE A 99 -23.52 9.15 13.76
C PHE A 99 -23.01 10.23 14.69
N GLU A 100 -23.72 10.50 15.79
CA GLU A 100 -23.35 11.51 16.79
C GLU A 100 -22.32 11.00 17.81
N MET A 101 -22.44 9.74 18.24
CA MET A 101 -21.68 9.20 19.38
C MET A 101 -20.40 8.45 18.95
N ASN A 102 -20.33 7.93 17.73
CA ASN A 102 -19.15 7.21 17.24
C ASN A 102 -19.04 7.29 15.71
N TYR A 103 -18.59 8.45 15.24
CA TYR A 103 -18.45 8.74 13.81
C TYR A 103 -17.53 7.75 13.08
N VAL A 104 -16.49 7.23 13.75
CA VAL A 104 -15.53 6.29 13.15
C VAL A 104 -16.21 4.97 12.80
N GLU A 105 -16.95 4.37 13.73
CA GLU A 105 -17.67 3.12 13.48
C GLU A 105 -18.82 3.34 12.50
N PHE A 106 -19.49 4.51 12.51
CA PHE A 106 -20.47 4.87 11.49
C PHE A 106 -19.86 4.85 10.09
N ILE A 107 -18.77 5.58 9.85
CA ILE A 107 -18.09 5.62 8.54
C ILE A 107 -17.61 4.23 8.13
N ARG A 108 -17.01 3.46 9.06
CA ARG A 108 -16.49 2.12 8.78
C ARG A 108 -17.60 1.17 8.30
N ARG A 109 -18.75 1.18 8.95
CA ARG A 109 -19.91 0.37 8.55
C ARG A 109 -20.48 0.81 7.21
N ASP A 110 -20.50 2.12 6.96
CA ASP A 110 -21.22 2.69 5.83
C ASP A 110 -20.39 2.76 4.53
N MET A 111 -19.08 3.01 4.61
CA MET A 111 -18.16 3.18 3.49
C MET A 111 -17.22 1.99 3.26
N GLU A 112 -16.71 1.37 4.32
CA GLU A 112 -15.71 0.30 4.21
C GLU A 112 -16.35 -1.08 4.09
N GLY A 113 -17.67 -1.17 4.34
CA GLY A 113 -18.46 -2.37 4.12
C GLY A 113 -17.94 -3.54 4.94
N SER A 114 -17.89 -3.39 6.27
CA SER A 114 -17.60 -4.51 7.18
C SER A 114 -18.36 -5.76 6.69
N ASP A 115 -17.74 -6.94 6.77
CA ASP A 115 -18.24 -8.26 6.32
C ASP A 115 -19.61 -8.70 6.92
N LEU A 116 -20.37 -7.78 7.50
CA LEU A 116 -21.72 -7.92 8.02
C LEU A 116 -22.68 -7.17 7.09
N ASP A 117 -23.60 -7.90 6.47
CA ASP A 117 -24.65 -7.28 5.69
C ASP A 117 -25.52 -6.36 6.55
N THR A 118 -25.78 -5.13 6.06
CA THR A 118 -26.71 -4.21 6.70
C THR A 118 -28.10 -4.32 6.07
N ARG A 119 -29.16 -3.96 6.83
CA ARG A 119 -30.53 -3.96 6.30
C ARG A 119 -30.68 -3.07 5.07
N ARG A 120 -30.07 -1.87 5.07
CA ARG A 120 -30.12 -0.96 3.91
C ARG A 120 -29.48 -1.59 2.68
N ARG A 121 -28.30 -2.18 2.84
CA ARG A 121 -27.58 -2.83 1.75
C ARG A 121 -28.41 -3.95 1.12
N ILE A 122 -28.89 -4.89 1.94
CA ILE A 122 -29.69 -6.01 1.45
C ILE A 122 -31.04 -5.54 0.87
N ALA A 123 -31.67 -4.51 1.43
CA ALA A 123 -32.90 -3.95 0.86
C ALA A 123 -32.67 -3.35 -0.54
N CYS A 124 -31.54 -2.67 -0.74
CA CYS A 124 -31.11 -2.20 -2.06
C CYS A 124 -30.75 -3.36 -2.99
N GLU A 125 -30.11 -4.42 -2.49
CA GLU A 125 -29.81 -5.62 -3.28
C GLU A 125 -31.08 -6.35 -3.73
N LEU A 126 -32.12 -6.43 -2.89
CA LEU A 126 -33.43 -6.93 -3.30
C LEU A 126 -34.02 -6.11 -4.45
N LEU A 127 -33.99 -4.77 -4.33
CA LEU A 127 -34.51 -3.90 -5.37
C LEU A 127 -33.73 -4.07 -6.69
N LYS A 128 -32.40 -4.19 -6.61
CA LYS A 128 -31.53 -4.50 -7.77
C LYS A 128 -31.84 -5.88 -8.36
N GLY A 129 -32.02 -6.89 -7.50
CA GLY A 129 -32.37 -8.25 -7.88
C GLY A 129 -33.66 -8.29 -8.70
N ILE A 130 -34.72 -7.65 -8.21
CA ILE A 130 -36.00 -7.50 -8.92
C ILE A 130 -35.82 -6.71 -10.23
N ALA A 131 -35.01 -5.65 -10.24
CA ALA A 131 -34.76 -4.84 -11.43
C ALA A 131 -34.08 -5.62 -12.57
N THR A 132 -33.38 -6.73 -12.28
CA THR A 132 -32.80 -7.63 -13.29
C THR A 132 -33.85 -8.11 -14.29
N ASN A 133 -35.04 -8.46 -13.82
CA ASN A 133 -36.12 -9.02 -14.64
C ASN A 133 -37.25 -8.00 -14.91
N TYR A 134 -37.40 -6.97 -14.07
CA TYR A 134 -38.53 -6.04 -14.11
C TYR A 134 -38.12 -4.56 -14.20
N LYS A 135 -37.00 -4.26 -14.87
CA LYS A 135 -36.35 -2.95 -14.94
C LYS A 135 -37.31 -1.77 -15.10
N ASN A 136 -38.16 -1.78 -16.13
CA ASN A 136 -39.07 -0.65 -16.43
C ASN A 136 -40.09 -0.41 -15.31
N ARG A 137 -40.59 -1.49 -14.72
CA ARG A 137 -41.62 -1.44 -13.66
C ARG A 137 -41.03 -0.89 -12.36
N VAL A 138 -39.82 -1.36 -12.01
CA VAL A 138 -39.05 -0.85 -10.86
C VAL A 138 -38.67 0.61 -11.08
N ALA A 139 -38.12 0.97 -12.25
CA ALA A 139 -37.72 2.33 -12.57
C ALA A 139 -38.89 3.33 -12.46
N ASN A 140 -40.07 2.99 -12.96
CA ASN A 140 -41.26 3.84 -12.85
C ASN A 140 -41.71 4.01 -11.40
N LEU A 141 -41.79 2.93 -10.62
CA LEU A 141 -42.20 2.98 -9.20
C LEU A 141 -41.24 3.79 -8.35
N VAL A 142 -39.95 3.54 -8.52
CA VAL A 142 -38.87 4.25 -7.83
C VAL A 142 -38.88 5.73 -8.22
N SER A 143 -39.06 6.07 -9.51
CA SER A 143 -39.16 7.46 -9.96
C SER A 143 -40.33 8.21 -9.33
N ILE A 144 -41.52 7.58 -9.25
CA ILE A 144 -42.71 8.16 -8.59
C ILE A 144 -42.45 8.39 -7.11
N HIS A 145 -41.83 7.43 -6.42
CA HIS A 145 -41.52 7.57 -5.00
C HIS A 145 -40.41 8.58 -4.72
N ILE A 146 -39.37 8.67 -5.55
CA ILE A 146 -38.34 9.70 -5.43
C ILE A 146 -38.96 11.09 -5.59
N HIS A 147 -39.85 11.31 -6.56
CA HIS A 147 -40.53 12.60 -6.72
C HIS A 147 -41.39 12.95 -5.49
N SER A 148 -42.02 11.95 -4.85
CA SER A 148 -42.75 12.15 -3.60
C SER A 148 -41.84 12.42 -2.41
N LEU A 149 -40.66 11.78 -2.34
CA LEU A 149 -39.70 11.86 -1.22
C LEU A 149 -38.76 13.07 -1.34
N ALA A 150 -38.55 13.60 -2.54
CA ALA A 150 -37.69 14.76 -2.83
C ALA A 150 -38.40 16.12 -2.69
N ASN A 151 -39.68 16.14 -2.30
CA ASN A 151 -40.47 17.36 -2.15
C ASN A 151 -39.93 18.25 -1.00
N PRO A 152 -39.71 19.58 -1.17
CA PRO A 152 -39.02 20.42 -0.18
C PRO A 152 -39.69 20.53 1.21
N VAL A 153 -40.98 20.18 1.31
CA VAL A 153 -41.77 20.26 2.55
C VAL A 153 -41.67 18.98 3.40
N ALA A 154 -41.16 17.88 2.82
CA ALA A 154 -41.09 16.58 3.49
C ALA A 154 -39.75 16.34 4.20
N ASN A 155 -39.82 15.49 5.22
CA ASN A 155 -38.80 15.16 6.22
C ASN A 155 -37.43 14.85 5.58
N TRP A 156 -36.32 15.40 6.10
CA TRP A 156 -34.97 15.20 5.53
C TRP A 156 -34.56 13.71 5.41
N LYS A 157 -35.12 12.84 6.27
CA LYS A 157 -34.98 11.38 6.20
C LYS A 157 -35.51 10.79 4.88
N ASP A 158 -36.54 11.40 4.30
CA ASP A 158 -37.14 10.97 3.03
C ASP A 158 -36.24 11.32 1.84
N LYS A 159 -35.58 12.49 1.89
CA LYS A 159 -34.57 12.89 0.90
C LYS A 159 -33.33 11.98 0.94
N ASP A 160 -32.84 11.63 2.14
CA ASP A 160 -31.72 10.67 2.27
C ASP A 160 -32.11 9.29 1.72
N CYS A 161 -33.31 8.79 2.05
CA CYS A 161 -33.82 7.53 1.51
C CYS A 161 -33.85 7.53 -0.03
N ALA A 162 -34.22 8.66 -0.65
CA ALA A 162 -34.19 8.80 -2.09
C ALA A 162 -32.77 8.61 -2.66
N ILE A 163 -31.71 9.10 -2.01
CA ILE A 163 -30.30 8.98 -2.46
C ILE A 163 -29.90 7.52 -2.73
N TYR A 164 -30.42 6.58 -1.96
CA TYR A 164 -30.09 5.16 -2.06
C TYR A 164 -30.81 4.40 -3.18
N LEU A 165 -31.82 5.00 -3.81
CA LEU A 165 -32.76 4.27 -4.69
C LEU A 165 -32.58 4.56 -6.20
N VAL A 166 -31.74 5.50 -6.64
CA VAL A 166 -31.94 6.16 -7.96
C VAL A 166 -30.99 5.74 -9.10
N ASP A 167 -31.48 5.93 -10.32
CA ASP A 167 -30.73 6.07 -11.57
C ASP A 167 -29.79 7.31 -11.54
N VAL A 168 -28.52 7.07 -11.86
CA VAL A 168 -27.38 7.92 -11.44
C VAL A 168 -27.40 9.32 -12.06
N GLN A 169 -27.87 9.47 -13.30
CA GLN A 169 -27.68 10.72 -14.06
C GLN A 169 -28.70 11.82 -13.71
N ASN A 170 -30.00 11.50 -13.66
CA ASN A 170 -31.03 12.51 -13.37
C ASN A 170 -31.02 12.94 -11.90
N PHE A 171 -30.63 12.04 -10.99
CA PHE A 171 -30.60 12.32 -9.56
C PHE A 171 -29.42 13.20 -9.14
N PHE A 172 -28.27 13.01 -9.81
CA PHE A 172 -27.07 13.79 -9.52
C PHE A 172 -27.33 15.29 -9.69
N GLY A 173 -27.92 15.72 -10.81
CA GLY A 173 -28.19 17.13 -11.07
C GLY A 173 -29.33 17.73 -10.24
N SER A 174 -30.36 16.94 -9.93
CA SER A 174 -31.59 17.46 -9.30
C SER A 174 -31.59 17.45 -7.78
N VAL A 175 -30.82 16.55 -7.15
CA VAL A 175 -30.83 16.38 -5.68
C VAL A 175 -29.43 16.51 -5.09
N ILE A 176 -28.42 15.86 -5.67
CA ILE A 176 -27.06 15.86 -5.11
C ILE A 176 -26.38 17.23 -5.26
N VAL A 177 -26.38 17.80 -6.47
CA VAL A 177 -25.72 19.08 -6.74
C VAL A 177 -26.26 20.22 -5.86
N PRO A 178 -27.59 20.43 -5.73
CA PRO A 178 -28.12 21.45 -4.83
C PRO A 178 -27.73 21.26 -3.36
N GLU A 179 -27.64 20.00 -2.90
CA GLU A 179 -27.25 19.69 -1.53
C GLU A 179 -25.76 19.99 -1.27
N LEU A 180 -24.89 19.69 -2.24
CA LEU A 180 -23.46 20.01 -2.18
C LEU A 180 -23.21 21.53 -2.25
N GLN A 181 -24.03 22.26 -3.01
CA GLN A 181 -23.90 23.72 -3.18
C GLN A 181 -24.62 24.54 -2.10
N SER A 182 -25.38 23.88 -1.22
CA SER A 182 -26.10 24.57 -0.15
C SER A 182 -25.12 25.28 0.81
N PRO A 183 -25.34 26.57 1.12
CA PRO A 183 -24.35 27.43 1.77
C PRO A 183 -24.04 27.02 3.22
N ASP A 184 -25.00 26.39 3.89
CA ASP A 184 -24.82 25.85 5.23
C ASP A 184 -24.24 24.42 5.16
N VAL A 185 -22.98 24.28 5.57
CA VAL A 185 -22.31 22.96 5.64
C VAL A 185 -22.74 22.12 6.83
N ASN A 186 -23.27 22.75 7.88
CA ASN A 186 -23.64 22.10 9.13
C ASN A 186 -25.14 21.73 9.15
N GLY A 187 -25.94 22.34 8.27
CA GLY A 187 -27.35 22.02 8.10
C GLY A 187 -27.56 20.59 7.59
N PHE A 188 -28.39 19.82 8.31
CA PHE A 188 -28.76 18.43 7.99
C PHE A 188 -27.54 17.53 7.69
N PRO A 189 -26.64 17.30 8.67
CA PRO A 189 -25.33 16.71 8.44
C PRO A 189 -25.39 15.29 7.84
N MET A 190 -26.38 14.49 8.21
CA MET A 190 -26.60 13.17 7.59
C MET A 190 -26.93 13.25 6.10
N LEU A 191 -27.75 14.22 5.69
CA LEU A 191 -28.10 14.43 4.27
C LEU A 191 -26.86 14.88 3.49
N LYS A 192 -26.01 15.73 4.07
CA LYS A 192 -24.70 16.11 3.51
C LYS A 192 -23.79 14.90 3.35
N ALA A 193 -23.68 14.06 4.38
CA ALA A 193 -22.90 12.83 4.32
C ALA A 193 -23.41 11.89 3.22
N GLY A 194 -24.74 11.74 3.08
CA GLY A 194 -25.37 10.99 1.99
C GLY A 194 -25.02 11.54 0.60
N ALA A 195 -25.03 12.87 0.42
CA ALA A 195 -24.65 13.50 -0.84
C ALA A 195 -23.17 13.29 -1.19
N LEU A 196 -22.27 13.45 -0.21
CA LEU A 196 -20.83 13.20 -0.36
C LEU A 196 -20.54 11.71 -0.65
N LYS A 197 -21.26 10.80 0.00
CA LYS A 197 -21.21 9.36 -0.25
C LYS A 197 -21.58 9.04 -1.69
N PHE A 198 -22.72 9.57 -2.16
CA PHE A 198 -23.19 9.33 -3.52
C PHE A 198 -22.13 9.78 -4.53
N PHE A 199 -21.62 11.01 -4.38
CA PHE A 199 -20.55 11.53 -5.23
C PHE A 199 -19.34 10.59 -5.21
N THR A 200 -18.92 10.15 -4.03
CA THR A 200 -17.80 9.23 -3.85
C THR A 200 -18.03 7.89 -4.56
N MET A 201 -19.20 7.27 -4.39
CA MET A 201 -19.52 5.97 -4.98
C MET A 201 -19.58 6.03 -6.51
N PHE A 202 -20.13 7.11 -7.08
CA PHE A 202 -20.34 7.24 -8.52
C PHE A 202 -19.25 8.02 -9.25
N ARG A 203 -18.17 8.44 -8.57
CA ARG A 203 -17.05 9.25 -9.11
C ARG A 203 -16.52 8.83 -10.49
N ASN A 204 -16.51 7.54 -10.80
CA ASN A 204 -16.03 7.04 -12.11
C ASN A 204 -16.93 7.48 -13.27
N HIS A 205 -18.24 7.63 -13.01
CA HIS A 205 -19.26 8.04 -13.98
C HIS A 205 -19.42 9.56 -14.09
N ILE A 206 -18.79 10.33 -13.18
CA ILE A 206 -18.86 11.78 -13.20
C ILE A 206 -17.81 12.33 -14.19
N PRO A 207 -18.22 13.13 -15.19
CA PRO A 207 -17.28 13.77 -16.10
C PRO A 207 -16.27 14.66 -15.35
N LYS A 208 -15.00 14.65 -15.79
CA LYS A 208 -13.92 15.42 -15.15
C LYS A 208 -14.29 16.90 -14.93
N GLN A 209 -14.88 17.55 -15.94
CA GLN A 209 -15.27 18.96 -15.84
C GLN A 209 -16.33 19.22 -14.76
N ALA A 210 -17.35 18.37 -14.66
CA ALA A 210 -18.37 18.48 -13.63
C ALA A 210 -17.79 18.26 -12.24
N ALA A 211 -16.86 17.30 -12.09
CA ALA A 211 -16.17 17.07 -10.84
C ALA A 211 -15.29 18.26 -10.42
N LEU A 212 -14.60 18.90 -11.36
CA LEU A 212 -13.80 20.11 -11.09
C LEU A 212 -14.66 21.32 -10.71
N GLN A 213 -15.85 21.45 -11.29
CA GLN A 213 -16.80 22.51 -10.91
C GLN A 213 -17.30 22.37 -9.47
N LEU A 214 -17.50 21.13 -9.00
CA LEU A 214 -17.97 20.83 -7.64
C LEU A 214 -16.81 20.71 -6.63
N PHE A 215 -15.56 20.73 -7.08
CA PHE A 215 -14.39 20.56 -6.23
C PHE A 215 -14.30 21.60 -5.10
N PRO A 216 -14.58 22.90 -5.32
CA PRO A 216 -14.64 23.90 -4.24
C PRO A 216 -15.71 23.58 -3.20
N ASP A 217 -16.85 23.02 -3.61
CA ASP A 217 -17.93 22.63 -2.70
C ASP A 217 -17.49 21.50 -1.78
N LEU A 218 -16.78 20.49 -2.32
CA LEU A 218 -16.18 19.41 -1.53
C LEU A 218 -15.18 19.94 -0.49
N ILE A 219 -14.34 20.91 -0.87
CA ILE A 219 -13.36 21.53 0.03
C ILE A 219 -14.05 22.28 1.17
N ARG A 220 -15.20 22.91 0.90
CA ARG A 220 -15.95 23.65 1.92
C ARG A 220 -16.48 22.72 3.03
N PHE A 221 -16.92 21.51 2.68
CA PHE A 221 -17.40 20.53 3.67
C PHE A 221 -16.31 20.01 4.62
N LEU A 222 -15.02 20.17 4.31
CA LEU A 222 -13.94 19.89 5.26
C LEU A 222 -13.98 20.81 6.50
N GLY A 223 -14.64 21.97 6.40
CA GLY A 223 -14.87 22.87 7.52
C GLY A 223 -16.14 22.59 8.33
N ALA A 224 -16.85 21.49 8.07
CA ALA A 224 -18.05 21.13 8.82
C ALA A 224 -17.70 20.67 10.25
N GLU A 225 -18.53 21.07 11.22
CA GLU A 225 -18.37 20.70 12.64
C GLU A 225 -18.63 19.21 12.87
N SER A 226 -19.47 18.59 12.04
CA SER A 226 -19.72 17.14 12.11
C SER A 226 -18.50 16.36 11.65
N ASN A 227 -17.97 15.52 12.55
CA ASN A 227 -16.87 14.60 12.27
C ASN A 227 -17.17 13.66 11.10
N VAL A 228 -18.43 13.25 10.93
CA VAL A 228 -18.83 12.44 9.77
C VAL A 228 -18.73 13.26 8.48
N VAL A 229 -19.31 14.46 8.43
CA VAL A 229 -19.40 15.25 7.19
C VAL A 229 -18.01 15.60 6.65
N HIS A 230 -17.11 16.15 7.48
CA HIS A 230 -15.77 16.49 6.99
C HIS A 230 -14.94 15.24 6.66
N SER A 231 -15.17 14.11 7.32
CA SER A 231 -14.53 12.83 6.97
C SER A 231 -15.01 12.33 5.60
N TYR A 232 -16.31 12.38 5.33
CA TYR A 232 -16.85 12.01 4.02
C TYR A 232 -16.35 12.94 2.91
N ALA A 233 -16.19 14.24 3.18
CA ALA A 233 -15.57 15.18 2.25
C ALA A 233 -14.11 14.81 1.95
N ALA A 234 -13.33 14.49 3.00
CA ALA A 234 -11.95 14.02 2.86
C ALA A 234 -11.86 12.72 2.05
N ILE A 235 -12.72 11.73 2.33
CA ILE A 235 -12.80 10.47 1.57
C ILE A 235 -13.18 10.75 0.11
N CYS A 236 -14.15 11.63 -0.13
CA CYS A 236 -14.60 11.98 -1.46
C CYS A 236 -13.47 12.56 -2.31
N ILE A 237 -12.74 13.54 -1.75
CA ILE A 237 -11.58 14.16 -2.41
C ILE A 237 -10.47 13.13 -2.65
N GLU A 238 -10.15 12.31 -1.64
CA GLU A 238 -9.12 11.26 -1.74
C GLU A 238 -9.42 10.27 -2.87
N LYS A 239 -10.66 9.78 -2.92
CA LYS A 239 -11.12 8.81 -3.92
C LYS A 239 -11.25 9.41 -5.30
N LEU A 240 -11.59 10.69 -5.42
CA LEU A 240 -11.66 11.40 -6.69
C LEU A 240 -10.27 11.52 -7.32
N LEU A 241 -9.25 11.89 -6.53
CA LEU A 241 -7.85 12.00 -6.96
C LEU A 241 -7.20 10.63 -7.28
N LEU A 242 -7.86 9.53 -6.92
CA LEU A 242 -7.45 8.16 -7.26
C LEU A 242 -8.02 7.65 -8.60
N VAL A 243 -8.98 8.35 -9.20
CA VAL A 243 -9.63 7.89 -10.43
C VAL A 243 -8.62 7.84 -11.58
N LYS A 244 -8.63 6.72 -12.30
CA LYS A 244 -7.80 6.49 -13.49
C LYS A 244 -8.70 6.29 -14.71
N ASP A 245 -8.30 6.86 -15.83
CA ASP A 245 -8.92 6.64 -17.14
C ASP A 245 -8.34 5.37 -17.81
N GLU A 246 -8.87 5.03 -18.99
CA GLU A 246 -8.40 3.90 -19.79
C GLU A 246 -6.88 4.00 -20.03
N GLY A 247 -6.16 2.90 -19.81
CA GLY A 247 -4.70 2.87 -19.83
C GLY A 247 -4.02 3.20 -18.50
N GLY A 248 -4.78 3.37 -17.40
CA GLY A 248 -4.23 3.51 -16.05
C GLY A 248 -3.69 4.90 -15.71
N ARG A 249 -3.89 5.88 -16.61
CA ARG A 249 -3.51 7.28 -16.40
C ARG A 249 -4.43 7.94 -15.39
N ALA A 250 -3.87 8.72 -14.45
CA ALA A 250 -4.66 9.48 -13.50
C ALA A 250 -5.54 10.52 -14.22
N ARG A 251 -6.84 10.55 -13.87
CA ARG A 251 -7.82 11.50 -14.44
C ARG A 251 -7.54 12.93 -13.97
N PHE A 252 -7.12 13.07 -12.72
CA PHE A 252 -6.76 14.35 -12.09
C PHE A 252 -5.25 14.41 -11.89
N ASN A 253 -4.65 15.54 -12.22
CA ASN A 253 -3.22 15.79 -12.13
C ASN A 253 -2.91 16.99 -11.22
N ALA A 254 -1.63 17.35 -11.13
CA ALA A 254 -1.19 18.50 -10.34
C ALA A 254 -1.82 19.83 -10.79
N ASP A 255 -1.97 20.06 -12.09
CA ASP A 255 -2.54 21.29 -12.64
C ASP A 255 -4.01 21.48 -12.22
N ASP A 256 -4.75 20.37 -12.10
CA ASP A 256 -6.15 20.38 -11.67
C ASP A 256 -6.30 20.75 -10.17
N VAL A 257 -5.33 20.36 -9.33
CA VAL A 257 -5.36 20.54 -7.87
C VAL A 257 -4.73 21.86 -7.43
N SER A 258 -3.71 22.32 -8.15
CA SER A 258 -2.92 23.51 -7.80
C SER A 258 -3.75 24.77 -7.50
N PRO A 259 -4.82 25.11 -8.26
CA PRO A 259 -5.66 26.28 -7.98
C PRO A 259 -6.34 26.23 -6.61
N PHE A 260 -6.58 25.04 -6.07
CA PHE A 260 -7.31 24.82 -4.83
C PHE A 260 -6.40 24.41 -3.66
N PHE A 261 -5.10 24.26 -3.90
CA PHE A 261 -4.18 23.66 -2.92
C PHE A 261 -4.18 24.42 -1.58
N ILE A 262 -4.21 25.75 -1.60
CA ILE A 262 -4.17 26.57 -0.38
C ILE A 262 -5.44 26.35 0.46
N SER A 263 -6.62 26.45 -0.14
CA SER A 263 -7.90 26.26 0.56
C SER A 263 -8.09 24.83 1.03
N LEU A 264 -7.70 23.85 0.19
CA LEU A 264 -7.74 22.44 0.52
C LEU A 264 -6.82 22.11 1.71
N ARG A 265 -5.57 22.60 1.68
CA ARG A 265 -4.61 22.46 2.78
C ARG A 265 -5.17 23.05 4.07
N ASP A 266 -5.62 24.29 4.03
CA ASP A 266 -6.08 25.00 5.23
C ASP A 266 -7.30 24.33 5.84
N ASN A 267 -8.27 23.92 5.02
CA ASN A 267 -9.46 23.23 5.52
C ASN A 267 -9.16 21.81 6.02
N LEU A 268 -8.25 21.05 5.39
CA LEU A 268 -7.81 19.75 5.91
C LEU A 268 -7.15 19.89 7.29
N PHE A 269 -6.33 20.93 7.51
CA PHE A 269 -5.73 21.18 8.81
C PHE A 269 -6.70 21.76 9.84
N ILE A 270 -7.74 22.48 9.41
CA ILE A 270 -8.83 22.89 10.29
C ILE A 270 -9.64 21.66 10.74
N ALA A 271 -9.91 20.71 9.84
CA ALA A 271 -10.64 19.49 10.15
C ALA A 271 -10.00 18.71 11.31
N MET A 272 -8.67 18.61 11.31
CA MET A 272 -7.87 17.97 12.37
C MET A 272 -7.91 18.71 13.73
N LYS A 273 -8.51 19.90 13.81
CA LYS A 273 -8.62 20.68 15.05
C LYS A 273 -10.00 20.60 15.69
N PHE A 274 -10.97 19.97 15.04
CA PHE A 274 -12.26 19.73 15.65
C PHE A 274 -12.15 18.68 16.76
N PRO A 275 -12.95 18.79 17.82
CA PRO A 275 -12.95 17.80 18.91
C PRO A 275 -13.16 16.38 18.38
N GLU A 276 -12.35 15.43 18.86
CA GLU A 276 -12.36 14.01 18.48
C GLU A 276 -11.95 13.73 17.02
N SER A 277 -11.50 14.76 16.30
CA SER A 277 -11.00 14.66 14.92
C SER A 277 -9.47 14.83 14.83
N GLU A 278 -8.78 15.01 15.97
CA GLU A 278 -7.32 15.18 16.04
C GLU A 278 -6.56 13.95 15.51
N GLU A 279 -7.19 12.77 15.57
CA GLU A 279 -6.65 11.50 15.08
C GLU A 279 -7.41 10.97 13.86
N ASN A 280 -8.10 11.83 13.12
CA ASN A 280 -8.96 11.43 12.02
C ASN A 280 -8.16 10.85 10.83
N GLN A 281 -8.16 9.52 10.72
CA GLN A 281 -7.44 8.80 9.69
C GLN A 281 -7.89 9.13 8.25
N TYR A 282 -9.15 9.54 8.05
CA TYR A 282 -9.68 9.86 6.72
C TYR A 282 -9.14 11.19 6.22
N VAL A 283 -9.09 12.18 7.10
CA VAL A 283 -8.47 13.48 6.83
C VAL A 283 -6.97 13.29 6.55
N MET A 284 -6.27 12.49 7.35
CA MET A 284 -4.84 12.21 7.13
C MET A 284 -4.56 11.52 5.79
N LYS A 285 -5.38 10.51 5.42
CA LYS A 285 -5.29 9.86 4.09
C LYS A 285 -5.50 10.87 2.96
N CYS A 286 -6.43 11.81 3.12
CA CYS A 286 -6.67 12.88 2.15
C CYS A 286 -5.47 13.83 2.05
N ILE A 287 -4.89 14.28 3.18
CA ILE A 287 -3.67 15.10 3.21
C ILE A 287 -2.55 14.41 2.42
N MET A 288 -2.30 13.14 2.72
CA MET A 288 -1.27 12.34 2.04
C MET A 288 -1.52 12.23 0.53
N ARG A 289 -2.77 12.05 0.12
CA ARG A 289 -3.17 12.01 -1.29
C ARG A 289 -2.93 13.34 -1.99
N VAL A 290 -3.37 14.44 -1.38
CA VAL A 290 -3.24 15.79 -1.95
C VAL A 290 -1.77 16.15 -2.12
N LEU A 291 -0.94 15.89 -1.12
CA LEU A 291 0.52 16.12 -1.19
C LEU A 291 1.20 15.24 -2.25
N GLY A 292 0.69 14.03 -2.49
CA GLY A 292 1.21 13.14 -3.52
C GLY A 292 0.79 13.49 -4.97
N VAL A 293 -0.27 14.30 -5.14
CA VAL A 293 -0.78 14.70 -6.47
C VAL A 293 -0.40 16.13 -6.83
N ALA A 294 -0.36 17.05 -5.85
CA ALA A 294 -0.03 18.43 -6.08
C ALA A 294 1.43 18.58 -6.53
N ASP A 295 1.70 19.50 -7.47
CA ASP A 295 3.07 19.90 -7.80
C ASP A 295 3.55 20.84 -6.70
N VAL A 296 4.05 20.24 -5.63
CA VAL A 296 4.51 20.98 -4.46
C VAL A 296 5.86 21.61 -4.82
N ASN A 297 5.82 22.82 -5.39
CA ASN A 297 7.01 23.65 -5.60
C ASN A 297 7.91 23.64 -4.36
N GLY A 298 9.23 23.62 -4.54
CA GLY A 298 10.21 23.50 -3.44
C GLY A 298 10.03 24.51 -2.30
N GLU A 299 9.42 25.67 -2.56
CA GLU A 299 9.08 26.68 -1.55
C GLU A 299 7.84 26.31 -0.71
N ILE A 300 6.81 25.72 -1.33
CA ILE A 300 5.62 25.21 -0.62
C ILE A 300 5.99 23.94 0.14
N ALA A 301 6.80 23.07 -0.47
CA ALA A 301 7.36 21.88 0.20
C ALA A 301 8.22 22.32 1.38
N GLY A 302 9.05 23.35 1.20
CA GLY A 302 9.82 24.00 2.26
C GLY A 302 8.94 24.48 3.41
N ARG A 303 7.87 25.24 3.14
CA ARG A 303 6.94 25.72 4.18
C ARG A 303 6.13 24.59 4.84
N CYS A 304 5.69 23.59 4.09
CA CYS A 304 5.03 22.41 4.64
C CYS A 304 6.00 21.59 5.48
N ILE A 305 7.25 21.44 5.06
CA ILE A 305 8.33 20.78 5.81
C ILE A 305 8.72 21.62 7.02
N ASP A 306 8.73 22.96 6.95
CA ASP A 306 9.09 23.83 8.07
C ASP A 306 7.96 23.92 9.10
N ARG A 307 6.70 23.84 8.65
CA ARG A 307 5.53 23.73 9.53
C ARG A 307 5.35 22.32 10.07
N LEU A 308 5.63 21.30 9.25
CA LEU A 308 5.83 19.94 9.74
C LEU A 308 6.99 19.92 10.69
N LYS A 309 8.12 20.59 10.47
CA LYS A 309 9.25 20.70 11.41
C LYS A 309 8.91 21.51 12.63
N SER A 310 7.96 22.44 12.61
CA SER A 310 7.52 23.15 13.81
C SER A 310 6.61 22.23 14.64
N ILE A 311 5.67 21.53 13.99
CA ILE A 311 4.88 20.44 14.58
C ILE A 311 5.81 19.28 15.00
N LEU A 312 6.89 19.05 14.25
CA LEU A 312 7.92 18.03 14.40
C LEU A 312 9.16 18.53 15.17
N SER A 313 9.11 19.74 15.76
CA SER A 313 10.08 20.22 16.74
C SER A 313 9.60 19.89 18.16
N GLU A 314 8.30 19.67 18.34
CA GLU A 314 7.68 19.08 19.53
C GLU A 314 7.83 17.56 19.74
N PRO A 315 8.03 16.68 18.73
CA PRO A 315 8.25 15.27 18.88
C PRO A 315 9.72 14.88 18.97
N PHE A 316 10.71 15.77 19.01
CA PHE A 316 11.97 15.33 19.64
C PHE A 316 11.67 14.94 21.10
N PRO A 317 10.95 15.78 21.87
CA PRO A 317 10.34 15.37 23.14
C PRO A 317 9.37 14.19 23.05
N SER A 318 8.47 14.09 22.06
CA SER A 318 7.53 12.95 21.97
C SER A 318 8.20 11.63 21.54
N LEU A 319 9.18 11.67 20.64
CA LEU A 319 10.01 10.52 20.26
C LEU A 319 10.94 10.16 21.43
N GLU A 320 11.53 11.13 22.11
CA GLU A 320 12.28 10.89 23.35
C GLU A 320 11.36 10.34 24.44
N MET A 321 10.12 10.78 24.57
CA MET A 321 9.11 10.21 25.48
C MET A 321 8.74 8.78 25.08
N ILE A 322 8.57 8.49 23.79
CA ILE A 322 8.34 7.12 23.31
C ILE A 322 9.53 6.24 23.74
N LEU A 323 10.76 6.71 23.51
CA LEU A 323 11.98 5.97 23.85
C LEU A 323 12.21 5.84 25.36
N VAL A 324 11.92 6.89 26.15
CA VAL A 324 12.10 6.94 27.61
C VAL A 324 11.01 6.12 28.31
N ASN A 325 9.76 6.17 27.86
CA ASN A 325 8.64 5.42 28.43
C ASN A 325 8.52 3.99 27.87
N ASP A 326 9.47 3.56 27.05
CA ASP A 326 9.52 2.25 26.41
C ASP A 326 8.23 1.84 25.67
N VAL A 327 7.62 2.80 24.94
CA VAL A 327 6.36 2.56 24.21
C VAL A 327 6.63 1.80 22.90
N THR A 328 6.83 0.49 23.04
CA THR A 328 7.38 -0.38 22.00
C THR A 328 6.58 -0.45 20.71
N GLU A 329 5.26 -0.19 20.72
CA GLU A 329 4.45 -0.24 19.50
C GLU A 329 4.80 0.86 18.50
N PHE A 330 5.32 2.00 18.99
CA PHE A 330 5.66 3.14 18.13
C PHE A 330 7.11 3.18 17.68
N PHE A 331 7.96 2.30 18.23
CA PHE A 331 9.40 2.30 17.97
C PHE A 331 9.75 2.20 16.48
N PRO A 332 9.18 1.25 15.71
CA PRO A 332 9.50 1.13 14.29
C PRO A 332 9.20 2.40 13.48
N TYR A 333 8.13 3.11 13.83
CA TYR A 333 7.72 4.34 13.14
C TYR A 333 8.59 5.52 13.57
N ALA A 334 8.85 5.63 14.88
CA ALA A 334 9.72 6.65 15.47
C ALA A 334 11.11 6.64 14.82
N PHE A 335 11.73 5.47 14.67
CA PHE A 335 13.06 5.36 14.05
C PHE A 335 13.06 5.64 12.55
N GLN A 336 12.00 5.24 11.82
CA GLN A 336 11.87 5.59 10.39
C GLN A 336 11.72 7.10 10.18
N LEU A 337 10.98 7.80 11.03
CA LEU A 337 10.87 9.26 11.00
C LEU A 337 12.19 9.93 11.39
N LEU A 338 12.87 9.45 12.43
CA LEU A 338 14.21 9.93 12.80
C LEU A 338 15.20 9.76 11.65
N ALA A 339 15.13 8.66 10.89
CA ALA A 339 16.01 8.42 9.76
C ALA A 339 15.81 9.49 8.66
N GLN A 340 14.56 9.82 8.34
CA GLN A 340 14.25 10.92 7.42
C GLN A 340 14.75 12.27 7.96
N LEU A 341 14.56 12.53 9.26
CA LEU A 341 15.03 13.78 9.87
C LEU A 341 16.56 13.89 9.78
N VAL A 342 17.30 12.80 10.01
CA VAL A 342 18.76 12.76 9.82
C VAL A 342 19.12 13.07 8.36
N GLU A 343 18.41 12.50 7.38
CA GLU A 343 18.65 12.72 5.96
C GLU A 343 18.38 14.15 5.50
N LEU A 344 17.38 14.82 6.10
CA LEU A 344 17.02 16.19 5.80
C LEU A 344 17.97 17.22 6.44
N ASN A 345 18.68 16.84 7.50
CA ASN A 345 19.63 17.71 8.18
C ASN A 345 21.00 17.69 7.51
N ARG A 346 21.72 18.82 7.61
CA ARG A 346 23.12 18.93 7.19
C ARG A 346 24.03 18.80 8.42
N PRO A 347 25.14 18.05 8.35
CA PRO A 347 26.14 18.05 9.40
C PRO A 347 26.71 19.46 9.66
N PRO A 348 27.15 19.80 10.88
CA PRO A 348 27.23 18.92 12.05
C PRO A 348 25.87 18.70 12.72
N PHE A 349 25.65 17.48 13.22
CA PHE A 349 24.42 17.14 13.92
C PHE A 349 24.38 17.70 15.35
N SER A 350 23.17 17.99 15.85
CA SER A 350 22.99 18.45 17.23
C SER A 350 23.36 17.33 18.24
N PRO A 351 23.65 17.69 19.51
CA PRO A 351 23.97 16.72 20.55
C PRO A 351 22.88 15.65 20.75
N SER A 352 21.61 15.98 20.48
CA SER A 352 20.49 15.06 20.62
C SER A 352 20.53 13.94 19.57
N TYR A 353 20.83 14.26 18.30
CA TYR A 353 21.04 13.25 17.25
C TYR A 353 22.25 12.37 17.57
N MET A 354 23.34 12.96 18.07
CA MET A 354 24.53 12.21 18.44
C MET A 354 24.31 11.29 19.65
N ARG A 355 23.42 11.67 20.59
CA ARG A 355 22.99 10.79 21.68
C ARG A 355 22.25 9.57 21.15
N ILE A 356 21.30 9.77 20.23
CA ILE A 356 20.57 8.68 19.58
C ILE A 356 21.53 7.77 18.81
N PHE A 357 22.48 8.34 18.09
CA PHE A 357 23.49 7.57 17.37
C PHE A 357 24.33 6.70 18.32
N LYS A 358 24.76 7.23 19.47
CA LYS A 358 25.48 6.45 20.50
C LYS A 358 24.63 5.32 21.08
N ILE A 359 23.33 5.55 21.31
CA ILE A 359 22.40 4.50 21.77
C ILE A 359 22.29 3.40 20.70
N LEU A 360 22.16 3.78 19.42
CA LEU A 360 22.04 2.84 18.31
C LEU A 360 23.29 1.95 18.14
N LEU A 361 24.47 2.45 18.50
CA LEU A 361 25.72 1.68 18.49
C LEU A 361 25.87 0.74 19.69
N SER A 362 24.94 0.78 20.67
CA SER A 362 24.95 -0.16 21.79
C SER A 362 24.41 -1.53 21.37
N PRO A 363 25.11 -2.65 21.64
CA PRO A 363 24.64 -4.00 21.30
C PRO A 363 23.27 -4.35 21.89
N ASP A 364 22.93 -3.80 23.06
CA ASP A 364 21.69 -4.06 23.80
C ASP A 364 20.44 -3.58 23.04
N SER A 365 20.58 -2.52 22.23
CA SER A 365 19.46 -1.98 21.45
C SER A 365 18.97 -2.98 20.40
N TRP A 366 19.80 -3.91 19.96
CA TRP A 366 19.50 -4.85 18.87
C TRP A 366 18.93 -6.19 19.34
N ASN A 367 18.53 -6.31 20.61
CA ASN A 367 17.98 -7.56 21.15
C ASN A 367 16.51 -7.80 20.76
N ARG A 368 15.78 -6.75 20.37
CA ARG A 368 14.36 -6.84 19.98
C ARG A 368 14.23 -6.96 18.47
N ALA A 369 13.93 -8.16 17.97
CA ALA A 369 13.86 -8.47 16.54
C ALA A 369 12.90 -7.56 15.75
N SER A 370 11.76 -7.15 16.33
CA SER A 370 10.76 -6.29 15.67
C SER A 370 11.26 -4.89 15.32
N ASN A 371 12.32 -4.40 16.00
CA ASN A 371 12.88 -3.07 15.77
C ASN A 371 14.06 -3.07 14.79
N VAL A 372 14.62 -4.24 14.48
CA VAL A 372 15.86 -4.38 13.69
C VAL A 372 15.78 -3.64 12.34
N PRO A 373 14.70 -3.77 11.53
CA PRO A 373 14.65 -3.07 10.24
C PRO A 373 14.61 -1.55 10.38
N ALA A 374 13.93 -1.03 11.41
CA ALA A 374 13.84 0.40 11.68
C ALA A 374 15.19 0.96 12.17
N PHE A 375 15.89 0.20 13.00
CA PHE A 375 17.24 0.54 13.46
C PHE A 375 18.26 0.52 12.34
N VAL A 376 18.24 -0.48 11.45
CA VAL A 376 19.10 -0.49 10.26
C VAL A 376 18.82 0.74 9.40
N ARG A 377 17.55 1.08 9.14
CA ARG A 377 17.17 2.26 8.37
C ARG A 377 17.73 3.56 8.96
N LEU A 378 17.67 3.72 10.29
CA LEU A 378 18.23 4.88 11.00
C LEU A 378 19.75 4.88 10.99
N LEU A 379 20.38 3.72 11.19
CA LEU A 379 21.84 3.59 11.16
C LEU A 379 22.36 4.00 9.78
N GLN A 380 21.77 3.47 8.70
CA GLN A 380 22.13 3.85 7.33
C GLN A 380 22.06 5.36 7.10
N ALA A 381 21.03 6.04 7.60
CA ALA A 381 20.91 7.50 7.48
C ALA A 381 22.09 8.23 8.14
N PHE A 382 22.51 7.81 9.34
CA PHE A 382 23.70 8.35 9.99
C PHE A 382 24.99 8.05 9.22
N LEU A 383 25.17 6.80 8.77
CA LEU A 383 26.35 6.37 8.03
C LEU A 383 26.51 7.17 6.72
N GLN A 384 25.42 7.48 6.03
CA GLN A 384 25.44 8.25 4.78
C GLN A 384 25.69 9.74 5.00
N LYS A 385 25.09 10.33 6.03
CA LYS A 385 25.15 11.78 6.25
C LYS A 385 26.38 12.24 7.00
N ALA A 386 26.95 11.39 7.86
CA ALA A 386 28.14 11.71 8.63
C ALA A 386 29.13 10.53 8.68
N PRO A 387 29.66 10.08 7.54
CA PRO A 387 30.60 8.96 7.50
C PRO A 387 31.87 9.22 8.32
N HIS A 388 32.35 10.47 8.38
CA HIS A 388 33.54 10.84 9.16
C HIS A 388 33.36 10.66 10.69
N GLU A 389 32.12 10.67 11.19
CA GLU A 389 31.84 10.41 12.61
C GLU A 389 32.19 8.97 13.01
N LEU A 390 32.30 8.05 12.05
CA LEU A 390 32.68 6.67 12.29
C LEU A 390 34.18 6.52 12.61
N ASN A 391 35.00 7.44 12.10
CA ASN A 391 36.46 7.40 12.29
C ASN A 391 36.88 7.73 13.74
N GLN A 392 35.93 8.12 14.58
CA GLN A 392 36.14 8.53 15.96
C GLN A 392 35.66 7.45 16.93
N ASP A 393 36.22 7.44 18.14
CA ASP A 393 35.78 6.63 19.29
C ASP A 393 35.59 5.12 19.02
N GLY A 394 36.28 4.55 18.02
CA GLY A 394 36.12 3.14 17.65
C GLY A 394 34.71 2.79 17.15
N ARG A 395 33.93 3.77 16.66
CA ARG A 395 32.53 3.55 16.24
C ARG A 395 32.39 2.58 15.06
N ILE A 396 33.37 2.52 14.14
CA ILE A 396 33.41 1.49 13.08
C ILE A 396 33.35 0.08 13.69
N GLY A 397 34.11 -0.18 14.77
CA GLY A 397 34.09 -1.47 15.45
C GLY A 397 32.68 -1.86 15.91
N HIS A 398 31.98 -0.94 16.58
CA HIS A 398 30.60 -1.16 17.02
C HIS A 398 29.64 -1.42 15.85
N VAL A 399 29.78 -0.70 14.73
CA VAL A 399 28.97 -0.96 13.52
C VAL A 399 29.25 -2.35 12.95
N LEU A 400 30.50 -2.80 12.96
CA LEU A 400 30.88 -4.13 12.49
C LEU A 400 30.40 -5.24 13.44
N GLU A 401 30.42 -5.02 14.76
CA GLU A 401 29.82 -5.93 15.73
C GLU A 401 28.31 -6.08 15.51
N ILE A 402 27.60 -4.98 15.22
CA ILE A 402 26.18 -5.01 14.85
C ILE A 402 25.99 -5.81 13.56
N PHE A 403 26.79 -5.56 12.53
CA PHE A 403 26.77 -6.32 11.28
C PHE A 403 26.96 -7.82 11.55
N GLU A 404 27.99 -8.21 12.31
CA GLU A 404 28.29 -9.62 12.63
C GLU A 404 27.11 -10.28 13.35
N LYS A 405 26.53 -9.59 14.34
CA LYS A 405 25.32 -10.04 15.04
C LYS A 405 24.18 -10.29 14.05
N LEU A 406 23.90 -9.32 13.17
CA LEU A 406 22.78 -9.41 12.22
C LEU A 406 22.94 -10.53 11.20
N VAL A 407 24.15 -10.75 10.66
CA VAL A 407 24.39 -11.82 9.66
C VAL A 407 24.46 -13.21 10.28
N SER A 408 24.72 -13.30 11.59
CA SER A 408 24.70 -14.57 12.32
C SER A 408 23.28 -15.11 12.54
N LEU A 409 22.26 -14.25 12.48
CA LEU A 409 20.87 -14.60 12.74
C LEU A 409 20.07 -14.77 11.43
N PRO A 410 19.36 -15.90 11.24
CA PRO A 410 18.64 -16.18 9.99
C PRO A 410 17.53 -15.18 9.64
N GLY A 411 16.92 -14.53 10.63
CA GLY A 411 15.86 -13.54 10.47
C GLY A 411 16.34 -12.12 10.16
N SER A 412 17.64 -11.84 10.25
CA SER A 412 18.20 -10.49 10.04
C SER A 412 19.37 -10.45 9.06
N LEU A 413 19.62 -11.53 8.32
CA LEU A 413 20.74 -11.63 7.38
C LEU A 413 20.82 -10.44 6.42
N GLU A 414 19.71 -10.12 5.77
CA GLU A 414 19.62 -9.04 4.78
C GLU A 414 19.88 -7.66 5.42
N GLN A 415 19.44 -7.49 6.67
CA GLN A 415 19.65 -6.28 7.45
C GLN A 415 21.14 -6.03 7.72
N GLY A 416 21.92 -7.10 7.97
CA GLY A 416 23.37 -7.01 8.09
C GLY A 416 24.05 -6.52 6.80
N PHE A 417 23.61 -7.03 5.64
CA PHE A 417 24.12 -6.56 4.34
C PHE A 417 23.75 -5.12 4.04
N TYR A 418 22.56 -4.65 4.43
CA TYR A 418 22.19 -3.23 4.27
C TYR A 418 23.11 -2.29 5.05
N VAL A 419 23.47 -2.66 6.29
CA VAL A 419 24.47 -1.90 7.06
C VAL A 419 25.81 -1.91 6.34
N LEU A 420 26.31 -3.10 5.97
CA LEU A 420 27.64 -3.24 5.37
C LEU A 420 27.76 -2.57 4.00
N ASN A 421 26.74 -2.67 3.14
CA ASN A 421 26.69 -1.96 1.87
C ASN A 421 26.84 -0.45 2.09
N THR A 422 26.19 0.09 3.12
CA THR A 422 26.25 1.52 3.43
C THR A 422 27.63 1.93 3.92
N VAL A 423 28.29 1.09 4.73
CA VAL A 423 29.68 1.31 5.16
C VAL A 423 30.62 1.36 3.95
N ILE A 424 30.54 0.37 3.05
CA ILE A 424 31.38 0.29 1.84
C ILE A 424 31.10 1.46 0.88
N GLU A 425 29.85 1.87 0.76
CA GLU A 425 29.42 2.92 -0.16
C GLU A 425 29.93 4.31 0.25
N ASN A 426 30.05 4.57 1.57
CA ASN A 426 30.23 5.92 2.11
C ASN A 426 31.61 6.16 2.78
N LEU A 427 32.40 5.12 3.05
CA LEU A 427 33.75 5.27 3.61
C LEU A 427 34.84 5.05 2.57
N GLU A 428 35.93 5.81 2.71
CA GLU A 428 37.12 5.64 1.89
C GLU A 428 37.86 4.34 2.23
N TYR A 429 38.49 3.73 1.22
CA TYR A 429 39.25 2.48 1.38
C TYR A 429 40.35 2.58 2.46
N SER A 430 41.03 3.73 2.56
CA SER A 430 42.11 3.98 3.55
C SER A 430 41.66 3.80 5.00
N VAL A 431 40.38 4.02 5.28
CA VAL A 431 39.77 3.81 6.59
C VAL A 431 39.39 2.35 6.76
N LEU A 432 38.81 1.75 5.71
CA LEU A 432 38.25 0.40 5.71
C LEU A 432 39.32 -0.70 5.72
N GLU A 433 40.48 -0.46 5.12
CA GLU A 433 41.54 -1.47 4.88
C GLU A 433 41.83 -2.34 6.11
N ARG A 434 41.88 -1.76 7.30
CA ARG A 434 42.16 -2.47 8.57
C ARG A 434 41.05 -3.42 9.04
N TYR A 435 39.86 -3.34 8.45
CA TYR A 435 38.67 -4.10 8.85
C TYR A 435 38.17 -5.06 7.75
N ILE A 436 38.55 -4.85 6.48
CA ILE A 436 38.02 -5.63 5.35
C ILE A 436 38.31 -7.13 5.47
N CYS A 437 39.52 -7.52 5.88
CA CYS A 437 39.85 -8.94 6.05
C CYS A 437 38.91 -9.63 7.05
N HIS A 438 38.64 -8.97 8.18
CA HIS A 438 37.72 -9.48 9.18
C HIS A 438 36.28 -9.58 8.65
N ILE A 439 35.81 -8.61 7.87
CA ILE A 439 34.49 -8.66 7.22
C ILE A 439 34.38 -9.90 6.32
N TRP A 440 35.40 -10.18 5.51
CA TRP A 440 35.41 -11.37 4.66
C TRP A 440 35.42 -12.67 5.47
N GLU A 441 36.23 -12.74 6.53
CA GLU A 441 36.27 -13.89 7.44
C GLU A 441 34.88 -14.19 8.02
N VAL A 442 34.17 -13.17 8.51
CA VAL A 442 32.81 -13.31 9.05
C VAL A 442 31.86 -13.84 7.97
N LEU A 443 31.85 -13.24 6.78
CA LEU A 443 30.95 -13.64 5.69
C LEU A 443 31.21 -15.06 5.18
N PHE A 444 32.49 -15.45 5.03
CA PHE A 444 32.84 -16.80 4.58
C PHE A 444 32.56 -17.86 5.65
N LYS A 445 32.74 -17.52 6.94
CA LYS A 445 32.31 -18.39 8.04
C LYS A 445 30.80 -18.61 8.03
N GLN A 446 30.01 -17.55 7.77
CA GLN A 446 28.57 -17.68 7.60
C GLN A 446 28.21 -18.52 6.37
N LEU A 447 28.90 -18.33 5.25
CA LEU A 447 28.69 -19.14 4.04
C LEU A 447 28.91 -20.62 4.30
N GLN A 448 30.02 -20.97 4.94
CA GLN A 448 30.33 -22.34 5.31
C GLN A 448 29.27 -22.93 6.26
N HIS A 449 28.82 -22.14 7.24
CA HIS A 449 27.75 -22.56 8.15
C HIS A 449 26.44 -22.85 7.41
N TRP A 450 25.91 -21.88 6.68
CA TRP A 450 24.60 -22.00 5.99
C TRP A 450 24.61 -23.04 4.87
N GLN A 451 25.75 -23.24 4.20
CA GLN A 451 25.92 -24.32 3.23
C GLN A 451 25.66 -25.70 3.84
N THR A 452 26.01 -25.91 5.12
CA THR A 452 25.77 -27.18 5.82
C THR A 452 24.40 -27.29 6.47
N VAL A 453 23.76 -26.17 6.80
CA VAL A 453 22.53 -26.15 7.61
C VAL A 453 21.27 -26.01 6.75
N GLN A 454 21.25 -25.11 5.76
CA GLN A 454 20.03 -24.78 5.02
C GLN A 454 20.32 -24.21 3.62
N SER A 455 20.12 -25.04 2.57
CA SER A 455 20.42 -24.68 1.18
C SER A 455 19.71 -23.41 0.68
N ARG A 456 18.47 -23.14 1.10
CA ARG A 456 17.72 -21.92 0.72
C ARG A 456 18.38 -20.65 1.23
N LYS A 457 18.89 -20.64 2.47
CA LYS A 457 19.57 -19.47 3.05
C LYS A 457 20.94 -19.25 2.41
N THR A 458 21.61 -20.31 1.98
CA THR A 458 22.85 -20.23 1.18
C THR A 458 22.62 -19.44 -0.11
N VAL A 459 21.52 -19.68 -0.83
CA VAL A 459 21.19 -18.93 -2.06
C VAL A 459 21.00 -17.44 -1.75
N LYS A 460 20.24 -17.11 -0.70
CA LYS A 460 20.04 -15.72 -0.26
C LYS A 460 21.37 -15.05 0.12
N LEU A 461 22.21 -15.72 0.89
CA LEU A 461 23.52 -15.21 1.31
C LEU A 461 24.44 -14.97 0.10
N VAL A 462 24.52 -15.92 -0.84
CA VAL A 462 25.34 -15.79 -2.05
C VAL A 462 24.87 -14.60 -2.89
N LYS A 463 23.55 -14.39 -3.06
CA LYS A 463 23.01 -13.22 -3.77
C LYS A 463 23.51 -11.91 -3.14
N HIS A 464 23.39 -11.78 -1.81
CA HIS A 464 23.84 -10.56 -1.11
C HIS A 464 25.35 -10.39 -1.15
N LEU A 465 26.12 -11.47 -1.06
CA LEU A 465 27.58 -11.44 -1.19
C LEU A 465 28.02 -10.97 -2.58
N LEU A 466 27.35 -11.42 -3.65
CA LEU A 466 27.64 -10.95 -5.01
C LEU A 466 27.36 -9.46 -5.17
N ILE A 467 26.26 -8.96 -4.60
CA ILE A 467 25.93 -7.52 -4.61
C ILE A 467 27.00 -6.73 -3.85
N LEU A 468 27.39 -7.20 -2.67
CA LEU A 468 28.42 -6.58 -1.83
C LEU A 468 29.77 -6.50 -2.56
N MET A 469 30.22 -7.62 -3.16
CA MET A 469 31.47 -7.66 -3.92
C MET A 469 31.42 -6.74 -5.15
N SER A 470 30.28 -6.71 -5.86
CA SER A 470 30.08 -5.81 -7.00
C SER A 470 30.15 -4.34 -6.57
N LEU A 471 29.48 -3.99 -5.46
CA LEU A 471 29.54 -2.64 -4.88
C LEU A 471 30.97 -2.27 -4.45
N PHE A 472 31.69 -3.21 -3.84
CA PHE A 472 33.09 -3.02 -3.46
C PHE A 472 33.97 -2.76 -4.68
N ILE A 473 33.80 -3.51 -5.78
CA ILE A 473 34.55 -3.29 -7.03
C ILE A 473 34.27 -1.88 -7.57
N ILE A 474 33.01 -1.45 -7.56
CA ILE A 474 32.62 -0.13 -8.08
C ILE A 474 33.24 1.00 -7.23
N LYS A 475 33.27 0.84 -5.90
CA LYS A 475 33.72 1.89 -4.98
C LYS A 475 35.23 1.90 -4.74
N HIS A 476 35.82 0.73 -4.55
CA HIS A 476 37.19 0.55 -4.09
C HIS A 476 38.09 -0.15 -5.11
N GLY A 477 37.55 -0.66 -6.21
CA GLY A 477 38.31 -1.28 -7.30
C GLY A 477 38.54 -2.79 -7.12
N SER A 478 38.73 -3.47 -8.25
CA SER A 478 38.94 -4.94 -8.30
C SER A 478 40.22 -5.40 -7.62
N ASN A 479 41.29 -4.61 -7.71
CA ASN A 479 42.60 -4.99 -7.14
C ASN A 479 42.50 -5.14 -5.62
N ASN A 480 41.90 -4.14 -4.96
CA ASN A 480 41.68 -4.14 -3.52
C ASN A 480 40.77 -5.30 -3.08
N LEU A 481 39.75 -5.66 -3.87
CA LEU A 481 38.89 -6.81 -3.55
C LEU A 481 39.71 -8.10 -3.51
N VAL A 482 40.51 -8.34 -4.56
CA VAL A 482 41.26 -9.58 -4.69
C VAL A 482 42.38 -9.67 -3.66
N ASP A 483 43.11 -8.58 -3.45
CA ASP A 483 44.21 -8.54 -2.48
C ASP A 483 43.74 -8.75 -1.03
N THR A 484 42.51 -8.33 -0.70
CA THR A 484 41.95 -8.51 0.66
C THR A 484 41.31 -9.87 0.90
N ILE A 485 40.82 -10.56 -0.15
CA ILE A 485 40.28 -11.92 -0.03
C ILE A 485 41.40 -12.95 -0.02
N HIS A 486 42.40 -12.78 -0.89
CA HIS A 486 43.54 -13.68 -0.97
C HIS A 486 44.78 -12.90 -1.39
N PRO A 487 45.65 -12.52 -0.44
CA PRO A 487 46.85 -11.73 -0.73
C PRO A 487 47.67 -12.37 -1.86
N ASN A 488 48.06 -11.58 -2.85
CA ASN A 488 48.79 -11.98 -4.07
C ASN A 488 48.01 -12.79 -5.10
N LEU A 489 46.71 -13.07 -4.91
CA LEU A 489 45.89 -13.77 -5.91
C LEU A 489 45.76 -12.94 -7.20
N PHE A 490 45.63 -11.61 -7.12
CA PHE A 490 45.50 -10.79 -8.31
C PHE A 490 46.79 -10.77 -9.13
N LYS A 491 47.94 -10.72 -8.45
CA LYS A 491 49.25 -10.84 -9.07
C LYS A 491 49.42 -12.20 -9.74
N SER A 492 49.04 -13.30 -9.07
CA SER A 492 49.08 -14.63 -9.67
C SER A 492 48.04 -14.83 -10.79
N VAL A 493 46.87 -14.19 -10.71
CA VAL A 493 45.82 -14.26 -11.74
C VAL A 493 46.13 -13.35 -12.92
N LEU A 494 46.83 -12.22 -12.76
CA LEU A 494 47.33 -11.43 -13.90
C LEU A 494 48.57 -12.06 -14.54
N GLU A 495 49.49 -12.59 -13.73
CA GLU A 495 50.69 -13.28 -14.21
C GLU A 495 50.33 -14.65 -14.83
N ASN A 496 49.27 -15.33 -14.34
CA ASN A 496 48.75 -16.61 -14.84
C ASN A 496 47.30 -16.52 -15.33
N ALA A 497 46.88 -15.43 -15.98
CA ALA A 497 45.49 -15.18 -16.43
C ALA A 497 44.90 -16.21 -17.41
N LEU A 498 45.64 -17.29 -17.66
CA LEU A 498 45.47 -18.24 -18.75
C LEU A 498 45.93 -19.65 -18.34
N ASP A 499 46.05 -19.95 -17.05
CA ASP A 499 46.11 -21.35 -16.64
C ASP A 499 44.75 -22.01 -16.97
N ALA A 500 44.77 -23.29 -17.36
CA ALA A 500 43.60 -24.00 -17.90
C ALA A 500 42.38 -23.94 -16.95
N THR A 501 42.64 -23.86 -15.64
CA THR A 501 41.64 -23.74 -14.60
C THR A 501 40.96 -22.36 -14.59
N ALA A 502 41.70 -21.26 -14.78
CA ALA A 502 41.14 -19.91 -14.76
C ALA A 502 40.22 -19.66 -15.98
N VAL A 503 40.58 -20.23 -17.13
CA VAL A 503 39.82 -20.13 -18.38
C VAL A 503 38.44 -20.76 -18.26
N GLU A 504 38.36 -21.93 -17.62
CA GLU A 504 37.07 -22.61 -17.35
C GLU A 504 36.15 -21.79 -16.46
N HIS A 505 36.66 -21.22 -15.36
CA HIS A 505 35.86 -20.41 -14.44
C HIS A 505 35.36 -19.13 -15.12
N TRP A 506 36.21 -18.49 -15.93
CA TRP A 506 35.83 -17.30 -16.69
C TRP A 506 34.73 -17.61 -17.72
N GLY A 507 34.87 -18.73 -18.44
CA GLY A 507 33.86 -19.21 -19.38
C GLY A 507 32.51 -19.48 -18.71
N LYS A 508 32.49 -20.21 -17.59
CA LYS A 508 31.26 -20.47 -16.81
C LYS A 508 30.65 -19.20 -16.24
N MET A 509 31.46 -18.24 -15.80
CA MET A 509 30.98 -16.93 -15.33
C MET A 509 30.29 -16.16 -16.46
N LEU A 510 30.92 -16.12 -17.65
CA LEU A 510 30.32 -15.48 -18.82
C LEU A 510 29.01 -16.16 -19.24
N ASP A 511 28.94 -17.49 -19.21
CA ASP A 511 27.71 -18.26 -19.46
C ASP A 511 26.58 -17.84 -18.52
N GLY A 512 26.85 -17.77 -17.22
CA GLY A 512 25.86 -17.33 -16.23
C GLY A 512 25.40 -15.88 -16.41
N ILE A 513 26.32 -14.96 -16.77
CA ILE A 513 25.97 -13.56 -17.06
C ILE A 513 25.06 -13.49 -18.30
N VAL A 514 25.38 -14.24 -19.36
CA VAL A 514 24.56 -14.24 -20.59
C VAL A 514 23.18 -14.83 -20.31
N THR A 515 23.07 -15.89 -19.51
CA THR A 515 21.76 -16.41 -19.06
C THR A 515 20.95 -15.33 -18.36
N LEU A 516 21.54 -14.66 -17.35
CA LEU A 516 20.85 -13.62 -16.58
C LEU A 516 20.35 -12.44 -17.44
N LEU A 517 21.09 -12.11 -18.50
CA LEU A 517 20.70 -11.04 -19.42
C LEU A 517 19.72 -11.51 -20.51
N SER A 518 19.67 -12.81 -20.79
CA SER A 518 18.82 -13.39 -21.83
C SER A 518 17.42 -13.75 -21.30
N GLU A 519 17.27 -13.96 -19.99
CA GLU A 519 15.95 -14.09 -19.34
C GLU A 519 15.11 -12.81 -19.57
N ALA A 520 13.85 -12.99 -19.97
CA ALA A 520 12.95 -11.87 -20.22
C ALA A 520 12.74 -11.07 -18.92
N GLU A 521 12.83 -9.74 -18.99
CA GLU A 521 12.59 -8.83 -17.84
C GLU A 521 11.24 -9.04 -17.13
N ARG A 522 10.31 -9.79 -17.73
CA ARG A 522 9.00 -10.12 -17.17
C ARG A 522 9.00 -11.24 -16.13
N ASP A 523 10.00 -12.12 -16.11
CA ASP A 523 10.08 -13.25 -15.16
C ASP A 523 11.00 -12.95 -13.96
N ARG A 524 11.51 -11.71 -13.86
CA ARG A 524 12.06 -11.19 -12.60
C ARG A 524 10.89 -11.06 -11.63
N ILE A 525 10.62 -12.17 -10.94
CA ILE A 525 9.77 -12.40 -9.79
C ILE A 525 9.30 -11.06 -9.22
N GLU A 526 7.97 -10.86 -9.25
CA GLU A 526 7.27 -9.89 -8.39
C GLU A 526 8.08 -9.72 -7.12
N ASP A 527 8.48 -8.50 -6.73
CA ASP A 527 9.01 -8.25 -5.39
C ASP A 527 8.18 -9.12 -4.44
N GLU A 528 8.74 -10.23 -3.95
CA GLU A 528 8.08 -11.06 -2.97
C GLU A 528 7.89 -10.05 -1.86
N ARG A 529 6.67 -9.54 -1.70
CA ARG A 529 6.30 -8.85 -0.48
C ARG A 529 6.51 -9.93 0.54
N GLU A 530 7.67 -9.90 1.18
CA GLU A 530 8.05 -10.90 2.17
C GLU A 530 6.92 -10.88 3.19
N MET A 531 6.04 -11.88 3.10
CA MET A 531 5.29 -12.30 4.27
C MET A 531 6.39 -12.67 5.27
N PRO A 532 6.45 -12.01 6.44
CA PRO A 532 7.37 -12.46 7.46
C PRO A 532 7.10 -13.95 7.68
N ASP A 533 8.15 -14.78 7.67
CA ASP A 533 8.05 -16.22 7.96
C ASP A 533 7.24 -16.36 9.26
N ILE A 534 5.98 -16.83 9.13
CA ILE A 534 5.01 -16.89 10.24
C ILE A 534 5.49 -17.88 11.32
N ASP A 535 6.46 -18.74 11.02
CA ASP A 535 6.92 -19.80 11.90
C ASP A 535 7.84 -19.37 13.05
N GLU A 536 8.35 -18.13 13.10
CA GLU A 536 9.26 -17.72 14.20
C GLU A 536 8.64 -16.74 15.24
N ASN A 537 7.40 -16.26 15.05
CA ASN A 537 6.77 -15.32 15.99
C ASN A 537 5.54 -15.91 16.69
N VAL A 538 5.75 -16.92 17.54
CA VAL A 538 4.79 -17.26 18.59
C VAL A 538 5.02 -16.33 19.79
N GLY A 539 4.59 -15.09 19.63
CA GLY A 539 4.63 -14.05 20.66
C GLY A 539 3.85 -12.83 20.20
N TYR A 540 3.20 -12.12 21.14
CA TYR A 540 2.57 -10.81 20.91
C TYR A 540 3.64 -9.75 20.59
N THR A 541 4.31 -9.85 19.44
CA THR A 541 5.28 -8.87 18.95
C THR A 541 4.71 -8.17 17.73
N THR A 542 4.72 -6.85 17.77
CA THR A 542 4.26 -5.96 16.70
C THR A 542 5.00 -6.26 15.39
N THR A 543 4.25 -6.55 14.32
CA THR A 543 4.79 -6.73 12.98
C THR A 543 5.38 -5.40 12.49
N PHE A 544 6.61 -5.41 11.98
CA PHE A 544 7.24 -4.22 11.41
C PHE A 544 6.41 -3.68 10.23
N VAL A 545 6.07 -2.39 10.25
CA VAL A 545 5.36 -1.71 9.16
C VAL A 545 6.27 -0.64 8.55
N ARG A 546 6.54 -0.76 7.26
CA ARG A 546 7.32 0.23 6.50
C ARG A 546 6.45 1.44 6.16
N LEU A 547 6.90 2.64 6.54
CA LEU A 547 6.29 3.89 6.13
C LEU A 547 6.56 4.13 4.64
N TYR A 548 5.50 4.17 3.82
CA TYR A 548 5.59 4.29 2.36
C TYR A 548 6.47 5.47 1.92
N ASN A 549 6.30 6.64 2.55
CA ASN A 549 7.06 7.85 2.22
C ASN A 549 8.43 7.94 2.91
N ALA A 550 8.80 7.00 3.78
CA ALA A 550 10.10 6.95 4.47
C ALA A 550 11.10 5.97 3.86
N GLY A 551 10.75 5.37 2.72
CA GLY A 551 11.68 4.56 1.94
C GLY A 551 12.94 5.35 1.55
N LYS A 552 14.09 4.70 1.64
CA LYS A 552 15.35 5.21 1.10
C LYS A 552 15.21 5.35 -0.42
N LYS A 553 15.67 6.46 -0.99
CA LYS A 553 15.87 6.56 -2.44
C LYS A 553 17.13 5.78 -2.78
N GLU A 554 16.99 4.67 -3.50
CA GLU A 554 18.13 3.91 -3.97
C GLU A 554 18.84 4.71 -5.06
N GLU A 555 20.12 5.00 -4.84
CA GLU A 555 20.98 5.60 -5.86
C GLU A 555 21.68 4.48 -6.60
N ASP A 556 21.43 4.37 -7.90
CA ASP A 556 22.12 3.40 -8.74
C ASP A 556 23.56 3.88 -8.99
N PRO A 557 24.59 3.15 -8.48
CA PRO A 557 25.98 3.51 -8.71
C PRO A 557 26.40 3.36 -10.17
N LEU A 558 25.59 2.67 -11.00
CA LEU A 558 25.81 2.42 -12.42
C LEU A 558 24.77 3.10 -13.31
N LYS A 559 24.21 4.24 -12.88
CA LYS A 559 23.21 5.03 -13.65
C LYS A 559 23.58 5.36 -15.10
N ASP A 560 24.86 5.31 -15.45
CA ASP A 560 25.36 5.56 -16.81
C ASP A 560 25.19 4.33 -17.72
N VAL A 561 24.98 3.13 -17.15
CA VAL A 561 24.70 1.89 -17.87
C VAL A 561 23.21 1.85 -18.22
N LYS A 562 22.89 2.27 -19.43
CA LYS A 562 21.51 2.27 -19.94
C LYS A 562 21.01 0.89 -20.31
N ASP A 563 21.90 0.06 -20.86
CA ASP A 563 21.60 -1.28 -21.30
C ASP A 563 22.73 -2.24 -20.86
N PRO A 564 22.46 -3.16 -19.92
CA PRO A 564 23.44 -4.14 -19.47
C PRO A 564 23.97 -5.04 -20.59
N LYS A 565 23.18 -5.32 -21.64
CA LYS A 565 23.59 -6.14 -22.78
C LYS A 565 24.62 -5.41 -23.63
N GLU A 566 24.37 -4.14 -23.91
CA GLU A 566 25.31 -3.26 -24.61
C GLU A 566 26.64 -3.18 -23.84
N PHE A 567 26.56 -2.92 -22.54
CA PHE A 567 27.75 -2.81 -21.68
C PHE A 567 28.60 -4.08 -21.72
N LEU A 568 27.97 -5.26 -21.60
CA LEU A 568 28.65 -6.55 -21.67
C LEU A 568 29.40 -6.73 -23.00
N VAL A 569 28.73 -6.57 -24.14
CA VAL A 569 29.36 -6.85 -25.44
C VAL A 569 30.44 -5.83 -25.80
N VAL A 570 30.25 -4.56 -25.41
CA VAL A 570 31.29 -3.52 -25.62
C VAL A 570 32.51 -3.81 -24.76
N ALA A 571 32.33 -4.22 -23.49
CA ALA A 571 33.43 -4.58 -22.61
C ALA A 571 34.19 -5.82 -23.11
N LEU A 572 33.46 -6.85 -23.53
CA LEU A 572 34.04 -8.07 -24.11
C LEU A 572 34.77 -7.81 -25.43
N ALA A 573 34.23 -6.97 -26.32
CA ALA A 573 34.89 -6.59 -27.57
C ALA A 573 36.22 -5.86 -27.31
N ARG A 574 36.25 -4.95 -26.32
CA ARG A 574 37.48 -4.29 -25.88
C ARG A 574 38.51 -5.29 -25.35
N LEU A 575 38.09 -6.25 -24.52
CA LEU A 575 38.97 -7.31 -24.02
C LEU A 575 39.47 -8.22 -25.14
N SER A 576 38.61 -8.57 -26.10
CA SER A 576 38.97 -9.38 -27.27
C SER A 576 39.98 -8.67 -28.17
N ALA A 577 39.87 -7.35 -28.32
CA ALA A 577 40.86 -6.55 -29.04
C ALA A 577 42.23 -6.51 -28.33
N ILE A 578 42.26 -6.53 -27.00
CA ILE A 578 43.50 -6.55 -26.20
C ILE A 578 44.16 -7.94 -26.26
N TYR A 579 43.37 -9.03 -26.30
CA TYR A 579 43.85 -10.41 -26.36
C TYR A 579 43.24 -11.18 -27.55
N PRO A 580 43.69 -10.92 -28.78
CA PRO A 580 43.07 -11.46 -29.99
C PRO A 580 43.10 -12.99 -30.04
N GLY A 581 42.00 -13.58 -30.52
CA GLY A 581 41.86 -15.02 -30.76
C GLY A 581 41.59 -15.89 -29.54
N ARG A 582 41.57 -15.33 -28.32
CA ARG A 582 41.37 -16.10 -27.08
C ARG A 582 39.91 -16.24 -26.68
N PHE A 583 39.19 -15.13 -26.58
CA PHE A 583 37.80 -15.13 -26.15
C PHE A 583 36.86 -15.94 -27.05
N PRO A 584 37.04 -15.99 -28.39
CA PRO A 584 36.23 -16.88 -29.23
C PRO A 584 36.30 -18.35 -28.83
N GLN A 585 37.48 -18.84 -28.46
CA GLN A 585 37.67 -20.24 -28.04
C GLN A 585 36.99 -20.52 -26.70
N ILE A 586 37.10 -19.57 -25.76
CA ILE A 586 36.49 -19.67 -24.43
C ILE A 586 34.96 -19.66 -24.54
N ILE A 587 34.42 -18.77 -25.38
CA ILE A 587 32.98 -18.69 -25.67
C ILE A 587 32.49 -20.02 -26.25
N TRP A 588 33.18 -20.54 -27.26
CA TRP A 588 32.77 -21.78 -27.91
C TRP A 588 32.83 -23.00 -26.99
N GLN A 589 33.84 -23.06 -26.10
CA GLN A 589 34.08 -24.21 -25.24
C GLN A 589 33.19 -24.23 -23.98
N TYR A 590 32.88 -23.08 -23.39
CA TYR A 590 32.28 -23.03 -22.05
C TYR A 590 30.88 -22.43 -21.98
N LEU A 591 30.42 -21.70 -23.01
CA LEU A 591 29.04 -21.24 -23.05
C LEU A 591 28.14 -22.33 -23.64
N ASN A 592 26.93 -22.46 -23.14
CA ASN A 592 25.93 -23.34 -23.74
C ASN A 592 25.45 -22.80 -25.10
N SER A 593 24.84 -23.65 -25.93
CA SER A 593 24.46 -23.28 -27.31
C SER A 593 23.49 -22.09 -27.38
N ASP A 594 22.57 -22.01 -26.41
CA ASP A 594 21.54 -20.97 -26.38
C ASP A 594 22.15 -19.62 -26.01
N ASN A 595 23.07 -19.61 -25.04
CA ASN A 595 23.82 -18.43 -24.64
C ASN A 595 24.83 -18.00 -25.71
N GLN A 596 25.43 -18.92 -26.46
CA GLN A 596 26.26 -18.56 -27.62
C GLN A 596 25.42 -17.81 -28.67
N ALA A 597 24.21 -18.30 -28.96
CA ALA A 597 23.29 -17.65 -29.90
C ALA A 597 22.80 -16.28 -29.36
N ALA A 598 22.49 -16.18 -28.07
CA ALA A 598 22.08 -14.94 -27.43
C ALA A 598 23.21 -13.89 -27.43
N LEU A 599 24.44 -14.29 -27.11
CA LEU A 599 25.60 -13.40 -27.14
C LEU A 599 25.89 -12.91 -28.57
N LEU A 600 25.78 -13.78 -29.58
CA LEU A 600 25.88 -13.40 -30.98
C LEU A 600 24.80 -12.39 -31.38
N HIS A 601 23.57 -12.59 -30.92
CA HIS A 601 22.47 -11.65 -31.14
C HIS A 601 22.74 -10.29 -30.47
N PHE A 602 23.28 -10.27 -29.24
CA PHE A 602 23.69 -9.01 -28.60
C PHE A 602 24.78 -8.32 -29.41
N CYS A 603 25.80 -9.05 -29.86
CA CYS A 603 26.90 -8.50 -30.66
C CYS A 603 26.42 -7.86 -31.97
N SER A 604 25.50 -8.52 -32.69
CA SER A 604 24.93 -7.97 -33.92
C SER A 604 24.05 -6.75 -33.66
N THR A 605 23.29 -6.76 -32.56
CA THR A 605 22.42 -5.63 -32.17
C THR A 605 23.23 -4.36 -31.87
N TYR A 606 24.36 -4.48 -31.18
CA TYR A 606 25.20 -3.33 -30.79
C TYR A 606 26.47 -3.17 -31.65
N ASN A 607 26.55 -3.81 -32.82
CA ASN A 607 27.68 -3.73 -33.76
C ASN A 607 29.07 -3.99 -33.14
N CYS A 608 29.16 -4.98 -32.25
CA CYS A 608 30.41 -5.38 -31.60
C CYS A 608 30.99 -6.65 -32.23
N GLN A 609 32.31 -6.69 -32.45
CA GLN A 609 33.00 -7.88 -32.95
C GLN A 609 33.81 -8.51 -31.81
N ILE A 610 33.38 -9.69 -31.36
CA ILE A 610 34.04 -10.48 -30.31
C ILE A 610 34.49 -11.83 -30.87
N LEU A 611 33.67 -12.40 -31.76
CA LEU A 611 33.80 -13.71 -32.40
C LEU A 611 34.34 -13.59 -33.82
#